data_AF-A0A3C0W378-F1
#
_entry.id   AF-A0A3C0W378-F1
#
_cell.length_a   1.000
_cell.length_b   1.000
_cell.length_c   1.000
_cell.angle_alpha   90.00
_cell.angle_beta   90.00
_cell.angle_gamma   90.00
#
_symmetry.space_group_name_H-M   'P 1'
#
loop_
_entity.id
_entity.type
_entity.pdbx_description
1 polymer ?
#
loop_
_entity_poly.entity_id
_entity_poly.type
_entity_poly.pdbx_seq_one_letter_code
_entity_poly.pdbx_strand_id
1 'polypeptide(L)' 'MSDVLDRIAAYKREDVAARKAAVSQDAIEARAREASAPRGFRGALASRFAETGRPALIAEIK' A
#
# COMPACT_ATOMS: atom_id res chain seq x y z
N MET A 1 13.01 -23.20 5.51
CA MET A 1 13.02 -22.51 4.21
C MET A 1 11.57 -22.03 3.97
N SER A 2 11.12 -20.83 4.32
CA SER A 2 11.72 -19.69 5.05
C SER A 2 10.76 -19.18 6.15
N ASP A 3 11.18 -19.23 7.41
CA ASP A 3 10.33 -19.11 8.59
C ASP A 3 9.63 -17.75 8.80
N VAL A 4 10.28 -16.63 8.47
CA VAL A 4 9.76 -15.29 8.78
C VAL A 4 8.66 -14.86 7.82
N LEU A 5 8.81 -15.08 6.51
CA LEU A 5 7.80 -14.69 5.54
C LEU A 5 6.50 -15.49 5.70
N ASP A 6 6.62 -16.79 6.01
CA ASP A 6 5.47 -17.66 6.28
C ASP A 6 4.73 -17.22 7.55
N ARG A 7 5.48 -16.86 8.60
CA ARG A 7 4.92 -16.27 9.82
C ARG A 7 4.19 -14.95 9.53
N ILE A 8 4.80 -14.07 8.72
CA ILE A 8 4.16 -12.80 8.32
C ILE A 8 2.86 -13.03 7.57
N ALA A 9 2.87 -13.94 6.60
CA ALA A 9 1.69 -14.28 5.83
C ALA A 9 0.58 -14.89 6.72
N ALA A 10 0.95 -15.72 7.69
CA ALA A 10 0.01 -16.33 8.63
C ALA A 10 -0.75 -15.27 9.44
N TYR A 11 -0.05 -14.40 10.19
CA TYR A 11 -0.75 -13.40 11.01
C TYR A 11 -1.42 -12.31 10.16
N LYS A 12 -0.93 -12.00 8.95
CA LYS A 12 -1.63 -11.09 8.03
C LYS A 12 -2.99 -11.62 7.58
N ARG A 13 -3.16 -12.94 7.41
CA ARG A 13 -4.46 -13.53 7.06
C ARG A 13 -5.47 -13.37 8.19
N GLU A 14 -5.03 -13.55 9.44
CA GLU A 14 -5.84 -13.31 10.64
C GLU A 14 -6.25 -11.83 10.74
N ASP A 15 -5.31 -10.90 10.53
CA ASP A 15 -5.61 -9.47 10.50
C ASP A 15 -6.62 -9.08 9.42
N VAL A 16 -6.51 -9.66 8.22
CA VAL A 16 -7.47 -9.42 7.12
C VAL A 16 -8.85 -9.98 7.49
N ALA A 17 -8.92 -11.18 8.06
CA ALA A 17 -10.19 -11.77 8.49
C ALA A 17 -10.88 -10.90 9.56
N ALA A 18 -10.13 -10.48 10.59
CA ALA A 18 -10.64 -9.60 11.64
C ALA A 18 -11.12 -8.25 11.08
N ARG A 19 -10.37 -7.63 10.16
CA ARG A 19 -10.74 -6.34 9.55
C ARG A 19 -11.94 -6.44 8.63
N LYS A 20 -12.09 -7.54 7.88
CA LYS A 20 -13.28 -7.81 7.04
C LYS A 20 -14.53 -8.04 7.89
N ALA A 21 -14.39 -8.67 9.06
CA ALA A 21 -15.49 -8.81 10.00
C ALA A 21 -15.90 -7.46 10.61
N ALA A 22 -14.94 -6.57 10.87
CA ALA A 22 -15.18 -5.25 11.46
C ALA A 22 -15.70 -4.20 10.46
N VAL A 23 -15.31 -4.29 9.18
CA VAL A 23 -15.69 -3.35 8.13
C VAL A 23 -16.09 -4.14 6.89
N SER A 24 -17.35 -3.99 6.47
CA SER A 24 -17.85 -4.65 5.27
C SER A 24 -17.14 -4.18 4.01
N GLN A 25 -17.19 -5.00 2.96
CA GLN A 25 -16.63 -4.67 1.66
C GLN A 25 -17.22 -3.37 1.10
N ASP A 26 -18.55 -3.22 1.15
CA ASP A 26 -19.23 -2.01 0.66
C ASP A 26 -18.79 -0.75 1.41
N ALA A 27 -18.56 -0.86 2.73
CA ALA A 27 -18.12 0.27 3.55
C ALA A 27 -16.68 0.70 3.23
N ILE A 28 -15.76 -0.25 3.00
CA ILE A 28 -14.39 0.10 2.61
C ILE A 28 -14.34 0.66 1.18
N GLU A 29 -15.19 0.20 0.28
CA GLU A 29 -15.33 0.74 -1.07
C GLU A 29 -15.92 2.16 -1.08
N ALA A 30 -16.89 2.44 -0.20
CA ALA A 30 -17.41 3.80 -0.02
C ALA A 30 -16.31 4.77 0.43
N ARG A 31 -15.52 4.38 1.44
CA ARG A 31 -14.36 5.16 1.89
C ARG A 31 -13.33 5.37 0.78
N ALA A 32 -13.10 4.34 -0.05
CA ALA A 32 -12.18 4.44 -1.18
C ALA A 32 -12.67 5.44 -2.25
N ARG A 33 -13.98 5.52 -2.49
CA ARG A 33 -14.60 6.49 -3.41
C ARG A 33 -14.53 7.93 -2.90
N GLU A 34 -14.60 8.13 -1.59
CA GLU A 34 -14.52 9.44 -0.94
C GLU A 34 -13.08 9.96 -0.81
N ALA A 35 -12.08 9.08 -0.88
CA ALA A 35 -10.67 9.45 -0.79
C ALA A 35 -10.24 10.34 -1.98
N SER A 36 -9.29 11.24 -1.74
CA SER A 36 -8.69 12.06 -2.81
C SER A 36 -8.07 11.18 -3.89
N ALA A 37 -8.04 11.69 -5.12
CA ALA A 37 -7.44 11.01 -6.26
C ALA A 37 -5.99 10.55 -5.98
N PRO A 38 -5.57 9.39 -6.50
CA PRO A 38 -4.18 8.93 -6.39
C PRO A 38 -3.19 9.96 -6.95
N ARG A 39 -2.08 10.18 -6.24
CA ARG A 39 -1.08 11.21 -6.57
C ARG A 39 -0.15 10.86 -7.75
N GLY A 40 -0.26 9.66 -8.34
CA GLY A 40 0.59 9.24 -9.46
C GLY A 40 2.00 8.78 -9.07
N PHE A 41 2.11 7.80 -8.18
CA PHE A 41 3.38 7.29 -7.63
C PHE A 41 4.43 6.94 -8.71
N ARG A 42 4.06 6.12 -9.71
CA ARG A 42 4.96 5.76 -10.82
C ARG A 42 5.41 6.98 -11.63
N GLY A 43 4.49 7.91 -11.88
CA GLY A 43 4.77 9.14 -12.62
C GLY A 43 5.84 9.98 -11.92
N ALA A 44 5.73 10.14 -10.60
CA ALA A 44 6.73 10.84 -9.80
C ALA A 44 8.10 10.17 -9.89
N LEU A 45 8.18 8.83 -9.80
CA LEU A 45 9.46 8.14 -9.92
C LEU A 45 10.10 8.33 -11.31
N ALA A 46 9.30 8.20 -12.36
CA ALA A 46 9.77 8.36 -13.74
C ALA A 46 10.23 9.80 -14.03
N SER A 47 9.48 10.80 -13.56
CA SER A 47 9.75 12.20 -13.88
C SER A 47 10.96 12.75 -13.12
N ARG A 48 11.22 12.29 -11.89
CA ARG A 48 12.33 12.80 -11.08
C ARG A 48 13.69 12.64 -11.74
N PHE A 49 13.99 11.46 -12.26
CA PHE A 49 15.25 11.25 -12.96
C PHE A 49 15.29 12.04 -14.27
N ALA A 50 14.21 12.00 -15.06
CA ALA A 50 14.13 12.68 -16.34
C ALA A 50 14.28 14.21 -16.24
N GLU A 51 13.71 14.84 -15.22
CA GLU A 51 13.72 16.30 -15.04
C GLU A 51 14.99 16.82 -14.37
N THR A 52 15.60 16.03 -13.47
CA THR A 52 16.64 16.54 -12.56
C THR A 52 17.98 15.82 -12.67
N GLY A 53 18.03 14.67 -13.35
CA GLY A 53 19.18 13.77 -13.36
C GLY A 53 19.47 13.09 -12.00
N ARG A 54 18.61 13.27 -11.00
CA ARG A 54 18.80 12.72 -9.64
C ARG A 54 18.02 11.40 -9.46
N PRO A 55 18.48 10.53 -8.53
CA PRO A 55 17.71 9.34 -8.16
C PRO A 55 16.31 9.68 -7.62
N ALA A 56 15.33 8.84 -7.96
CA ALA A 56 14.00 8.90 -7.37
C ALA A 56 13.97 8.11 -6.06
N LEU A 57 13.72 8.79 -4.94
CA LEU A 57 13.71 8.19 -3.60
C LEU A 57 12.29 7.85 -3.15
N ILE A 58 12.07 6.60 -2.74
CA ILE A 58 10.94 6.21 -1.90
C ILE A 58 11.42 6.31 -0.45
N ALA A 59 11.06 7.39 0.23
CA ALA A 59 11.44 7.59 1.63
C ALA A 59 10.49 6.80 2.54
N GLU A 60 10.96 5.65 3.04
CA GLU A 60 10.17 4.77 3.92
C GLU A 60 10.11 5.33 5.34
N ILE A 61 8.88 5.47 5.86
CA ILE A 61 8.60 5.65 7.28
C ILE A 61 8.15 4.27 7.79
N LYS A 62 8.96 3.65 8.65
CA LYS A 62 8.74 2.27 9.15
C LYS A 62 8.12 2.26 10.54
#